data_AF-A0A6B3VWB1-F1
#
_entry.id   AF-A0A6B3VWB1-F1
#
_cell.length_a   1.000
_cell.length_b   1.000
_cell.length_c   1.000
_cell.angle_alpha   90.00
_cell.angle_beta   90.00
_cell.angle_gamma   90.00
#
_symmetry.space_group_name_H-M   'P 1'
#
loop_
_entity.id
_entity.type
_entity.pdbx_description
1 polymer ?
#
loop_
_entity_poly.entity_id
_entity_poly.type
_entity_poly.pdbx_seq_one_letter_code
_entity_poly.pdbx_strand_id
1 'polypeptide(L)'
;MKQGETIELFKDDTELHLVYDQEINDDASKLLHTDAGNKRPDLRLEFFKKESISIDFKYRPLRYIWNTRERNDVMDQLTAYRDNFYSQHIYAISFPGIYRSFRAIQEVWAVYPQHENNKKIGKPRNICLVELTPDVDKEFFVARLKESIEDIQRAWKKLKRRQ
;
A
#
# COMPACT_ATOMS: atom_id res chain seq x y z
N MET A 1 4.11 -9.63 16.05
CA MET A 1 4.10 -8.18 16.22
C MET A 1 2.83 -7.78 16.95
N LYS A 2 2.90 -6.75 17.80
CA LYS A 2 1.74 -6.19 18.49
C LYS A 2 1.06 -5.17 17.59
N GLN A 3 -0.26 -5.03 17.74
CA GLN A 3 -1.02 -4.02 17.01
C GLN A 3 -0.40 -2.62 17.20
N GLY A 4 -0.23 -1.88 16.10
CA GLY A 4 0.35 -0.53 16.11
C GLY A 4 1.88 -0.50 16.27
N GLU A 5 2.55 -1.65 16.28
CA GLU A 5 4.01 -1.74 16.31
C GLU A 5 4.61 -1.23 15.00
N THR A 6 5.62 -0.38 15.12
CA THR A 6 6.39 0.15 13.99
C THR A 6 7.82 -0.35 14.07
N ILE A 7 8.31 -0.92 12.97
CA ILE A 7 9.74 -1.23 12.79
C ILE A 7 10.33 -0.16 11.88
N GLU A 8 11.31 0.56 12.39
CA GLU A 8 12.02 1.60 11.64
C GLU A 8 13.28 1.01 11.01
N LEU A 9 13.42 1.19 9.70
CA LEU A 9 14.55 0.72 8.91
C LEU A 9 15.22 1.92 8.26
N PHE A 10 16.53 2.02 8.47
CA PHE A 10 17.36 3.09 7.94
C PHE A 10 18.43 2.49 7.03
N LYS A 11 18.54 3.04 5.82
CA LYS A 11 19.63 2.76 4.91
C LYS A 11 19.96 4.01 4.11
N ASP A 12 21.19 4.50 4.26
CA ASP A 12 21.66 5.74 3.65
C ASP A 12 20.67 6.89 3.96
N ASP A 13 20.20 7.64 2.96
CA ASP A 13 19.19 8.69 3.10
C ASP A 13 17.74 8.18 3.00
N THR A 14 17.52 6.87 3.19
CA THR A 14 16.19 6.25 3.15
C THR A 14 15.78 5.75 4.52
N GLU A 15 14.72 6.34 5.04
CA GLU A 15 13.99 5.89 6.21
C GLU A 15 12.66 5.27 5.77
N LEU A 16 12.39 4.08 6.30
CA LEU A 16 11.22 3.26 6.01
C LEU A 16 10.61 2.78 7.32
N HIS A 17 9.33 3.04 7.53
CA HIS A 17 8.58 2.58 8.68
C HIS A 17 7.65 1.44 8.24
N LEU A 18 7.86 0.26 8.81
CA LEU A 18 6.96 -0.88 8.67
C LEU A 18 5.94 -0.81 9.81
N VAL A 19 4.71 -0.42 9.51
CA VAL A 19 3.64 -0.22 10.49
C VAL A 19 2.66 -1.39 10.45
N TYR A 20 2.53 -2.13 11.56
CA TYR A 20 1.69 -3.32 11.64
C TYR A 20 0.32 -3.03 12.25
N ASP A 21 -0.74 -3.43 11.55
CA ASP A 21 -2.14 -3.43 12.00
C ASP A 21 -2.58 -2.14 12.72
N GLN A 22 -2.18 -0.99 12.17
CA GLN A 22 -2.51 0.30 12.76
C GLN A 22 -3.69 0.94 12.04
N GLU A 23 -4.68 1.39 12.80
CA GLU A 23 -5.77 2.20 12.27
C GLU A 23 -5.27 3.61 11.91
N ILE A 24 -5.70 4.10 10.75
CA ILE A 24 -5.46 5.47 10.30
C ILE A 24 -6.73 6.28 10.57
N ASN A 25 -6.61 7.41 11.24
CA ASN A 25 -7.72 8.30 11.53
C ASN A 25 -7.75 9.50 10.57
N ASP A 26 -8.65 10.45 10.82
CA ASP A 26 -8.82 11.68 10.04
C ASP A 26 -7.87 12.81 10.47
N ASP A 27 -6.86 12.50 11.30
CA ASP A 27 -5.88 13.47 11.78
C ASP A 27 -4.90 13.86 10.67
N ALA A 28 -5.19 15.00 10.03
CA ALA A 28 -4.38 15.57 8.96
C ALA A 28 -2.92 15.90 9.36
N SER A 29 -2.60 15.93 10.66
CA SER A 29 -1.23 16.10 11.16
C SER A 29 -0.39 14.81 11.06
N LYS A 30 -0.98 13.69 10.66
CA LYS A 30 -0.26 12.45 10.36
C LYS A 30 0.21 12.40 8.91
N LEU A 31 1.18 11.50 8.65
CA LEU A 31 1.65 11.25 7.29
C LEU A 31 0.51 10.79 6.38
N LEU A 32 -0.32 9.87 6.88
CA LEU A 32 -1.54 9.41 6.24
C LEU A 32 -2.74 9.74 7.12
N HIS A 33 -3.83 10.16 6.49
CA HIS A 33 -5.14 10.30 7.13
C HIS A 33 -6.25 9.87 6.18
N THR A 34 -7.39 9.48 6.73
CA THR A 34 -8.59 9.07 5.99
C THR A 34 -9.85 9.31 6.83
N ASP A 35 -10.94 9.65 6.15
CA ASP A 35 -12.30 9.68 6.70
C ASP A 35 -13.12 8.42 6.30
N ALA A 36 -12.49 7.47 5.61
CA ALA A 36 -13.15 6.25 5.16
C ALA A 36 -13.31 5.21 6.28
N GLY A 37 -14.34 4.36 6.16
CA GLY A 37 -14.54 3.23 7.07
C GLY A 37 -13.46 2.14 6.97
N ASN A 38 -12.90 1.94 5.76
CA ASN A 38 -11.80 1.00 5.52
C ASN A 38 -10.46 1.69 5.79
N LYS A 39 -10.01 1.66 7.05
CA LYS A 39 -8.90 2.49 7.54
C LYS A 39 -7.78 1.76 8.28
N ARG A 40 -7.84 0.43 8.33
CA ARG A 40 -6.89 -0.39 9.09
C ARG A 40 -6.34 -1.52 8.22
N PRO A 41 -5.32 -1.25 7.38
CA PRO A 41 -4.63 -2.31 6.65
C PRO A 41 -3.76 -3.14 7.60
N ASP A 42 -3.52 -4.41 7.24
CA ASP A 42 -2.72 -5.32 8.06
C ASP A 42 -1.26 -4.87 8.21
N LEU A 43 -0.72 -4.23 7.16
CA LEU A 43 0.66 -3.75 7.15
C LEU A 43 0.79 -2.55 6.22
N ARG A 44 1.66 -1.60 6.58
CA ARG A 44 2.08 -0.50 5.71
C ARG A 44 3.57 -0.33 5.71
N LEU A 45 4.07 0.13 4.57
CA LEU A 45 5.44 0.59 4.38
C LEU A 45 5.38 2.09 4.10
N GLU A 46 5.68 2.89 5.11
CA GLU A 46 5.66 4.33 5.05
C GLU A 46 7.09 4.84 4.81
N PHE A 47 7.32 5.50 3.68
CA PHE A 47 8.63 6.09 3.38
C PHE A 47 8.67 7.51 3.94
N PHE A 48 9.65 7.84 4.77
CA PHE A 48 9.71 9.14 5.44
C PHE A 48 9.71 10.30 4.42
N LYS A 49 8.78 11.26 4.61
CA LYS A 49 8.50 12.40 3.71
C LYS A 49 8.17 12.00 2.27
N LYS A 50 7.74 10.77 2.04
CA LYS A 50 7.38 10.21 0.73
C LYS A 50 6.05 9.45 0.86
N GLU A 51 5.63 8.86 -0.24
CA GLU A 51 4.40 8.08 -0.34
C GLU A 51 4.53 6.70 0.33
N SER A 52 3.41 6.02 0.55
CA SER A 52 3.37 4.73 1.26
C SER A 52 2.92 3.56 0.37
N ILE A 53 3.24 2.33 0.76
CA ILE A 53 2.63 1.09 0.24
C ILE A 53 1.73 0.52 1.33
N SER A 54 0.52 0.13 0.97
CA SER A 54 -0.39 -0.59 1.87
C SER A 54 -0.44 -2.06 1.48
N ILE A 55 -0.39 -2.95 2.47
CA ILE A 55 -0.38 -4.40 2.28
C ILE A 55 -1.48 -5.00 3.16
N ASP A 56 -2.30 -5.86 2.55
CA ASP A 56 -3.42 -6.54 3.19
C ASP A 56 -3.29 -8.06 2.92
N PHE A 57 -3.21 -8.87 3.97
CA PHE A 57 -3.00 -10.31 3.90
C PHE A 57 -4.35 -11.03 3.93
N LYS A 58 -4.69 -11.68 2.83
CA LYS A 58 -5.94 -12.42 2.64
C LYS A 58 -5.68 -13.92 2.52
N TYR A 59 -6.01 -14.66 3.58
CA TYR A 59 -5.96 -16.14 3.57
C TYR A 59 -7.19 -16.76 2.89
N ARG A 60 -7.40 -16.47 1.61
CA ARG A 60 -8.51 -17.02 0.81
C ARG A 60 -8.13 -17.11 -0.68
N PRO A 61 -8.78 -17.98 -1.47
CA PRO A 61 -8.53 -18.08 -2.90
C PRO A 61 -8.70 -16.75 -3.64
N LEU A 62 -7.89 -16.52 -4.67
CA LEU A 62 -7.84 -15.26 -5.43
C LEU A 62 -9.21 -14.78 -5.92
N ARG A 63 -10.09 -15.70 -6.35
CA ARG A 63 -11.45 -15.37 -6.81
C ARG A 63 -12.33 -14.68 -5.76
N TYR A 64 -12.02 -14.82 -4.48
CA TYR A 64 -12.72 -14.14 -3.37
C TYR A 64 -12.01 -12.87 -2.91
N ILE A 65 -10.87 -12.54 -3.53
CA ILE A 65 -10.13 -11.29 -3.33
C ILE A 65 -10.42 -10.35 -4.48
N TRP A 66 -10.29 -10.86 -5.71
CA TRP A 66 -10.58 -10.12 -6.92
C TRP A 66 -11.33 -10.98 -7.94
N ASN A 67 -12.55 -10.55 -8.27
CA ASN A 67 -13.38 -11.16 -9.29
C ASN A 67 -13.68 -10.13 -10.37
N THR A 68 -13.40 -10.47 -11.63
CA THR A 68 -13.62 -9.55 -12.76
C THR A 68 -15.08 -9.46 -13.18
N ARG A 69 -15.93 -10.37 -12.72
CA ARG A 69 -17.36 -10.44 -13.07
C ARG A 69 -18.25 -9.85 -12.00
N GLU A 70 -17.84 -9.94 -10.74
CA GLU A 70 -18.66 -9.55 -9.59
C GLU A 70 -17.83 -8.75 -8.60
N ARG A 71 -18.42 -7.66 -8.10
CA ARG A 71 -17.82 -6.83 -7.06
C ARG A 71 -18.08 -7.46 -5.69
N ASN A 72 -17.08 -7.41 -4.80
CA ASN A 72 -17.21 -7.90 -3.43
C ASN A 72 -16.53 -6.95 -2.42
N ASP A 73 -16.80 -7.17 -1.14
CA ASP A 73 -16.33 -6.31 -0.04
C ASP A 73 -14.80 -6.20 0.03
N VAL A 74 -14.06 -7.24 -0.35
CA VAL A 74 -12.59 -7.21 -0.36
C VAL A 74 -12.08 -6.28 -1.45
N MET A 75 -12.71 -6.29 -2.63
CA MET A 75 -12.39 -5.35 -3.71
C MET A 75 -12.66 -3.90 -3.30
N ASP A 76 -13.72 -3.67 -2.51
CA ASP A 76 -14.07 -2.36 -1.98
C ASP A 76 -13.10 -1.88 -0.92
N GLN A 77 -12.68 -2.79 -0.03
CA GLN A 77 -11.64 -2.53 0.96
C GLN A 77 -10.32 -2.12 0.29
N LEU A 78 -9.82 -2.94 -0.65
CA LEU A 78 -8.56 -2.67 -1.35
C LEU A 78 -8.64 -1.39 -2.21
N THR A 79 -9.80 -1.14 -2.82
CA THR A 79 -10.06 0.11 -3.56
C THR A 79 -10.04 1.32 -2.62
N ALA A 80 -10.66 1.22 -1.44
CA ALA A 80 -10.67 2.29 -0.46
C ALA A 80 -9.25 2.60 0.05
N TYR A 81 -8.42 1.57 0.30
CA TYR A 81 -7.00 1.77 0.62
C TYR A 81 -6.26 2.54 -0.47
N ARG A 82 -6.61 2.35 -1.74
CA ARG A 82 -5.95 3.05 -2.84
C ARG A 82 -6.41 4.50 -2.99
N ASP A 83 -7.72 4.73 -2.84
CA ASP A 83 -8.37 5.97 -3.30
C ASP A 83 -8.67 6.97 -2.17
N ASN A 84 -8.78 6.52 -0.92
CA ASN A 84 -9.31 7.34 0.18
C ASN A 84 -8.27 7.71 1.25
N PHE A 85 -6.99 7.63 0.92
CA PHE A 85 -5.90 8.01 1.83
C PHE A 85 -5.16 9.23 1.31
N TYR A 86 -4.98 10.19 2.20
CA TYR A 86 -4.47 11.51 1.87
C TYR A 86 -3.24 11.83 2.72
N SER A 87 -2.40 12.73 2.21
CA SER A 87 -1.23 13.23 2.93
C SER A 87 -1.07 14.72 2.71
N GLN A 88 -1.35 15.51 3.75
CA GLN A 88 -1.05 16.94 3.72
C GLN A 88 0.47 17.17 3.73
N HIS A 89 1.21 16.35 4.48
CA HIS A 89 2.66 16.41 4.60
C HIS A 89 3.37 16.38 3.24
N ILE A 90 2.88 15.58 2.30
CA ILE A 90 3.53 15.40 0.99
C ILE A 90 3.05 16.45 0.00
N TYR A 91 1.74 16.71 -0.09
CA TYR A 91 1.18 17.44 -1.23
C TYR A 91 0.63 18.82 -0.89
N ALA A 92 0.31 19.15 0.37
CA ALA A 92 -0.38 20.41 0.66
C ALA A 92 0.47 21.65 0.38
N ILE A 93 1.79 21.55 0.53
CA ILE A 93 2.72 22.67 0.23
C ILE A 93 2.77 22.95 -1.28
N SER A 94 2.90 21.91 -2.10
CA SER A 94 3.02 22.07 -3.56
C SER A 94 1.68 22.22 -4.26
N PHE A 95 0.59 21.72 -3.67
CA PHE A 95 -0.73 21.66 -4.27
C PHE A 95 -1.82 22.04 -3.25
N PRO A 96 -1.80 23.29 -2.73
CA PRO A 96 -2.79 23.75 -1.77
C PRO A 96 -4.21 23.68 -2.38
N GLY A 97 -5.18 23.27 -1.58
CA GLY A 97 -6.60 23.16 -1.99
C GLY A 97 -6.96 21.92 -2.81
N ILE A 98 -6.00 21.24 -3.44
CA ILE A 98 -6.25 20.03 -4.26
C ILE A 98 -5.43 18.82 -3.82
N TYR A 99 -4.75 18.87 -2.68
CA TYR A 99 -3.90 17.77 -2.18
C TYR A 99 -4.64 16.42 -2.07
N ARG A 100 -5.95 16.43 -1.83
CA ARG A 100 -6.79 15.22 -1.77
C ARG A 100 -6.98 14.53 -3.12
N SER A 101 -6.69 15.22 -4.22
CA SER A 101 -6.71 14.63 -5.57
C SER A 101 -5.48 13.76 -5.85
N PHE A 102 -4.47 13.80 -4.98
CA PHE A 102 -3.25 12.99 -5.08
C PHE A 102 -3.35 11.77 -4.17
N ARG A 103 -2.85 10.63 -4.66
CA ARG A 103 -2.85 9.38 -3.90
C ARG A 103 -1.67 9.37 -2.94
N ALA A 104 -1.94 9.32 -1.64
CA ALA A 104 -0.87 9.17 -0.64
C ALA A 104 -0.29 7.75 -0.59
N ILE A 105 -1.08 6.76 -1.03
CA ILE A 105 -0.66 5.36 -1.18
C ILE A 105 -0.40 5.09 -2.66
N GLN A 106 0.84 4.74 -2.99
CA GLN A 106 1.26 4.46 -4.36
C GLN A 106 0.79 3.10 -4.86
N GLU A 107 0.86 2.09 -3.99
CA GLU A 107 0.46 0.74 -4.33
C GLU A 107 -0.26 0.08 -3.14
N VAL A 108 -1.32 -0.67 -3.48
CA VAL A 108 -2.04 -1.52 -2.54
C VAL A 108 -1.79 -2.95 -2.94
N TRP A 109 -1.35 -3.76 -1.99
CA TRP A 109 -1.05 -5.17 -2.18
C TRP A 109 -2.10 -6.02 -1.50
N ALA A 110 -2.69 -6.96 -2.23
CA ALA A 110 -3.40 -8.08 -1.63
C ALA A 110 -2.50 -9.31 -1.71
N VAL A 111 -2.10 -9.80 -0.55
CA VAL A 111 -1.20 -10.94 -0.42
C VAL A 111 -2.01 -12.18 -0.05
N TYR A 112 -1.87 -13.27 -0.81
CA TYR A 112 -2.70 -14.46 -0.64
C TYR A 112 -1.91 -15.75 -0.86
N PRO A 113 -2.38 -16.89 -0.32
CA PRO A 113 -1.67 -18.15 -0.49
C PRO A 113 -1.66 -18.60 -1.95
N GLN A 114 -0.51 -19.13 -2.38
CA GLN A 114 -0.36 -19.82 -3.66
C GLN A 114 -1.30 -21.03 -3.72
N HIS A 115 -1.95 -21.21 -4.86
CA HIS A 115 -2.83 -22.34 -5.11
C HIS A 115 -2.90 -22.62 -6.63
N GLU A 116 -2.93 -23.89 -7.03
CA GLU A 116 -3.06 -24.33 -8.43
C GLU A 116 -4.24 -23.70 -9.20
N ASN A 117 -5.33 -23.35 -8.50
CA ASN A 117 -6.54 -22.76 -9.07
C ASN A 117 -6.47 -21.23 -9.16
N ASN A 118 -5.41 -20.59 -8.67
CA ASN A 118 -5.24 -19.15 -8.79
C ASN A 118 -4.92 -18.82 -10.26
N LYS A 119 -5.83 -18.10 -10.90
CA LYS A 119 -5.62 -17.62 -12.27
C LYS A 119 -4.82 -16.34 -12.23
N LYS A 120 -3.84 -16.18 -13.12
CA LYS A 120 -3.14 -14.90 -13.26
C LYS A 120 -4.14 -13.80 -13.62
N ILE A 121 -4.36 -12.89 -12.68
CA ILE A 121 -5.04 -11.62 -12.89
C ILE A 121 -3.92 -10.58 -12.98
N GLY A 122 -4.07 -9.59 -13.86
CA GLY A 122 -3.11 -8.48 -13.97
C GLY A 122 -3.12 -7.59 -12.70
N LYS A 123 -2.92 -6.28 -12.87
CA LYS A 123 -3.04 -5.30 -11.77
C LYS A 123 -4.35 -4.54 -11.87
N PRO A 124 -5.49 -5.12 -11.47
CA PRO A 124 -6.77 -4.47 -11.64
C PRO A 124 -6.83 -3.23 -10.74
N ARG A 125 -7.23 -2.09 -11.31
CA ARG A 125 -7.18 -0.80 -10.59
C ARG A 125 -5.80 -0.55 -9.94
N ASN A 126 -4.70 -0.95 -10.58
CA ASN A 126 -3.34 -0.83 -10.03
C ASN A 126 -3.15 -1.44 -8.63
N ILE A 127 -3.99 -2.40 -8.25
CA ILE A 127 -3.81 -3.21 -7.04
C ILE A 127 -2.90 -4.38 -7.40
N CYS A 128 -1.88 -4.61 -6.58
CA CYS A 128 -0.91 -5.67 -6.76
C CYS A 128 -1.44 -6.94 -6.09
N LEU A 129 -1.71 -7.96 -6.89
CA LEU A 129 -2.14 -9.27 -6.41
C LEU A 129 -0.90 -10.18 -6.37
N VAL A 130 -0.43 -10.53 -5.17
CA VAL A 130 0.83 -11.27 -5.01
C VAL A 130 0.63 -12.52 -4.15
N GLU A 131 1.16 -13.63 -4.63
CA GLU A 131 1.16 -14.88 -3.86
C GLU A 131 2.29 -14.89 -2.82
N LEU A 132 1.98 -15.33 -1.61
CA LEU A 132 2.95 -15.62 -0.56
C LEU A 132 2.40 -16.72 0.33
N THR A 133 3.06 -17.88 0.33
CA THR A 133 2.75 -18.98 1.24
C THR A 133 3.94 -19.18 2.18
N PRO A 134 3.71 -19.37 3.50
CA PRO A 134 4.77 -19.78 4.41
C PRO A 134 5.51 -21.02 3.90
N ASP A 135 6.81 -21.08 4.14
CA ASP A 135 7.69 -22.21 3.78
C ASP A 135 7.78 -22.58 2.30
N VAL A 136 7.14 -21.80 1.42
CA VAL A 136 7.33 -21.84 -0.02
C VAL A 136 8.34 -20.76 -0.43
N ASP A 137 8.93 -20.92 -1.61
CA ASP A 137 9.78 -19.90 -2.22
C ASP A 137 9.13 -18.51 -2.21
N LYS A 138 9.91 -17.53 -1.73
CA LYS A 138 9.50 -16.13 -1.54
C LYS A 138 10.22 -15.19 -2.51
N GLU A 139 11.08 -15.70 -3.38
CA GLU A 139 11.88 -14.89 -4.31
C GLU A 139 11.02 -13.97 -5.16
N PHE A 140 9.88 -14.46 -5.67
CA PHE A 140 8.95 -13.65 -6.43
C PHE A 140 8.38 -12.48 -5.62
N PHE A 141 7.93 -12.74 -4.38
CA PHE A 141 7.41 -11.71 -3.48
C PHE A 141 8.48 -10.66 -3.17
N VAL A 142 9.70 -11.11 -2.84
CA VAL A 142 10.83 -10.23 -2.51
C VAL A 142 11.25 -9.38 -3.72
N ALA A 143 11.34 -9.98 -4.90
CA ALA A 143 11.66 -9.28 -6.14
C ALA A 143 10.61 -8.21 -6.46
N ARG A 144 9.32 -8.56 -6.35
CA ARG A 144 8.22 -7.63 -6.58
C ARG A 144 8.24 -6.48 -5.57
N LEU A 145 8.56 -6.77 -4.31
CA LEU A 145 8.60 -5.75 -3.26
C LEU A 145 9.73 -4.77 -3.55
N LYS A 146 10.91 -5.30 -3.89
CA LYS A 146 12.07 -4.49 -4.30
C LYS A 146 11.73 -3.56 -5.47
N GLU A 147 11.08 -4.07 -6.52
CA GLU A 147 10.65 -3.26 -7.66
C GLU A 147 9.75 -2.09 -7.24
N SER A 148 8.75 -2.35 -6.39
CA SER A 148 7.82 -1.33 -5.92
C SER A 148 8.50 -0.26 -5.08
N ILE A 149 9.45 -0.64 -4.22
CA ILE A 149 10.26 0.32 -3.45
C ILE A 149 11.09 1.19 -4.39
N GLU A 150 11.74 0.59 -5.39
CA GLU A 150 12.53 1.33 -6.38
C GLU A 150 11.66 2.28 -7.22
N ASP A 151 10.44 1.88 -7.59
CA ASP A 151 9.50 2.72 -8.32
C ASP A 151 9.11 3.97 -7.52
N ILE A 152 8.81 3.83 -6.22
CA ILE A 152 8.53 4.96 -5.32
C ILE A 152 9.74 5.89 -5.23
N GLN A 153 10.94 5.33 -5.05
CA GLN A 153 12.17 6.12 -5.00
C GLN A 153 12.41 6.88 -6.32
N ARG A 154 12.14 6.26 -7.47
CA ARG A 154 12.25 6.90 -8.80
C ARG A 154 11.21 8.01 -8.97
N ALA A 155 9.96 7.79 -8.59
CA ALA A 155 8.89 8.78 -8.67
C ALA A 155 9.23 10.02 -7.82
N TRP A 156 9.70 9.81 -6.60
CA TRP A 156 10.11 10.89 -5.71
C TRP A 156 11.28 11.72 -6.24
N LYS A 157 12.30 11.07 -6.80
CA LYS A 157 13.44 11.77 -7.44
C LYS A 157 12.98 12.66 -8.60
N LYS A 158 11.93 12.27 -9.34
CA LYS A 158 11.35 13.09 -10.42
C LYS A 158 10.58 14.30 -9.87
N LEU A 159 9.83 14.14 -8.78
CA LEU A 159 9.11 15.24 -8.11
C LEU A 159 10.09 16.30 -7.58
N LYS A 160 11.13 15.89 -6.87
CA LYS A 160 12.16 16.81 -6.33
C LYS A 160 12.89 17.64 -7.39
N ARG A 161 13.03 17.14 -8.61
CA ARG A 161 13.70 17.88 -9.71
C ARG A 161 12.82 18.97 -10.35
N ARG A 162 11.52 18.98 -10.03
CA ARG A 162 10.54 19.94 -10.58
C ARG A 162 10.16 21.05 -9.59
N GLN A 163 10.64 20.97 -8.35
CA GLN A 163 10.54 21.99 -7.31
C GLN A 163 11.85 22.77 -7.27
#